data_AF-A0A538D9B1-F1
#
_entry.id   AF-A0A538D9B1-F1
#
_cell.length_a   1.000
_cell.length_b   1.000
_cell.length_c   1.000
_cell.angle_alpha   90.00
_cell.angle_beta   90.00
_cell.angle_gamma   90.00
#
_symmetry.space_group_name_H-M   'P 1'
#
loop_
_entity.id
_entity.type
_entity.pdbx_description
1 polymer ?
#
loop_
_entity_poly.entity_id
_entity_poly.type
_entity_poly.pdbx_seq_one_letter_code
_entity_poly.pdbx_strand_id
1 'polypeptide(L)'
;MYVVYNAFTTPFQPTTATPRSLVGIVLGATAGSSGQTGAFSEIHRGTPGDPRGSSQNNLVAEFLGDYVYAAATRTYGAAVWNDTRNAADCPAIDAYRQALENGEAATAPAVQQECPPTFGNSDIFAFTTAP
;
A
#
# COMPACT_ATOMS: atom_id res chain seq x y z
N MET A 1 -4.52 -15.82 15.46
CA MET A 1 -5.23 -15.14 14.36
C MET A 1 -4.38 -13.97 13.90
N TYR A 2 -4.35 -13.71 12.59
CA TYR A 2 -3.57 -12.62 12.02
C TYR A 2 -4.48 -11.74 11.15
N VAL A 3 -4.22 -10.44 11.19
CA VAL A 3 -4.83 -9.45 10.29
C VAL A 3 -3.70 -8.68 9.65
N VAL A 4 -3.81 -8.42 8.36
CA VAL A 4 -2.89 -7.54 7.64
C VAL A 4 -3.69 -6.44 6.96
N TYR A 5 -3.16 -5.22 6.97
CA TYR A 5 -3.75 -4.07 6.28
C TYR A 5 -2.68 -3.06 5.89
N ASN A 6 -2.98 -2.26 4.87
CA ASN A 6 -2.23 -1.04 4.59
C ASN A 6 -2.84 0.14 5.36
N ALA A 7 -2.00 1.02 5.90
CA ALA A 7 -2.44 2.22 6.60
C ALA A 7 -1.71 3.47 6.13
N PHE A 8 -2.49 4.50 5.81
CA PHE A 8 -1.97 5.85 5.69
C PHE A 8 -1.59 6.37 7.07
N THR A 9 -0.39 6.93 7.19
CA THR A 9 0.17 7.49 8.43
C THR A 9 0.35 9.00 8.38
N THR A 10 0.04 9.59 7.23
CA THR A 10 -0.07 11.03 7.01
C THR A 10 -1.54 11.44 6.94
N PRO A 11 -1.90 12.66 7.38
CA PRO A 11 -3.23 13.21 7.15
C PRO A 11 -3.61 13.25 5.67
N PHE A 12 -4.91 13.38 5.41
CA PHE A 12 -5.42 13.64 4.06
C PHE A 12 -4.72 14.85 3.44
N GLN A 13 -4.39 14.73 2.15
CA GLN A 13 -3.75 15.80 1.38
C GLN A 13 -4.73 16.28 0.30
N PRO A 14 -4.94 17.60 0.15
CA PRO A 14 -5.82 18.15 -0.87
C PRO A 14 -5.18 18.20 -2.25
N THR A 15 -3.91 17.80 -2.37
CA THR A 15 -3.21 17.72 -3.65
C THR A 15 -2.68 16.33 -3.90
N THR A 16 -2.54 15.98 -5.18
CA THR A 16 -1.96 14.71 -5.61
C THR A 16 -0.43 14.71 -5.51
N ALA A 17 0.22 15.87 -5.44
CA ALA A 17 1.68 16.01 -5.43
C ALA A 17 2.31 16.02 -4.02
N THR A 18 1.49 16.09 -2.95
CA THR A 18 2.04 16.05 -1.60
C THR A 18 2.37 14.59 -1.22
N PRO A 19 3.62 14.29 -0.79
CA PRO A 19 3.99 12.96 -0.33
C PRO A 19 3.06 12.45 0.77
N ARG A 20 2.70 11.17 0.68
CA ARG A 20 1.93 10.45 1.69
C ARG A 20 2.69 9.22 2.11
N SER A 21 2.49 8.79 3.35
CA SER A 21 3.16 7.61 3.89
C SER A 21 2.16 6.48 4.08
N LEU A 22 2.40 5.37 3.40
CA LEU A 22 1.65 4.12 3.54
C LEU A 22 2.56 3.04 4.12
N VAL A 23 2.04 2.26 5.07
CA VAL A 23 2.74 1.11 5.65
C VAL A 23 1.87 -0.13 5.60
N GLY A 24 2.47 -1.31 5.45
CA GLY A 24 1.82 -2.58 5.78
C GLY A 24 1.92 -2.87 7.28
N ILE A 25 0.82 -3.26 7.91
CA ILE A 25 0.74 -3.61 9.33
C ILE A 25 0.25 -5.03 9.46
N VAL A 26 0.89 -5.81 10.34
CA VAL A 26 0.41 -7.13 10.75
C VAL A 26 0.05 -7.09 12.23
N LEU A 27 -1.19 -7.48 12.53
CA LEU A 27 -1.66 -7.67 13.88
C LEU A 27 -1.75 -9.17 14.22
N GLY A 28 -1.40 -9.52 15.44
CA GLY A 28 -1.55 -10.85 16.00
C GLY A 28 -2.48 -10.86 17.21
N ALA A 29 -3.29 -11.91 17.32
CA ALA A 29 -4.09 -12.22 18.51
C ALA A 29 -4.07 -13.72 18.79
N THR A 30 -3.96 -14.10 20.07
CA THR A 30 -4.11 -15.49 20.51
C THR A 30 -5.55 -15.95 20.28
N ALA A 31 -5.72 -17.16 19.72
CA ALA A 31 -7.03 -17.79 19.61
C ALA A 31 -7.23 -18.78 20.76
N GLY A 32 -8.35 -18.67 21.46
CA GLY A 32 -8.75 -19.61 22.51
C GLY A 32 -9.16 -20.97 21.94
N SER A 33 -9.24 -21.99 22.81
CA SER A 33 -9.60 -23.37 22.43
C SER A 33 -10.99 -23.50 21.80
N SER A 34 -11.90 -22.58 22.11
CA SER A 34 -13.27 -22.49 21.56
C SER A 34 -13.42 -21.45 20.44
N GLY A 35 -12.32 -20.96 19.86
CA GLY A 35 -12.32 -20.11 18.67
C GLY A 35 -12.49 -18.61 18.93
N GLN A 36 -12.63 -18.17 20.18
CA GLN A 36 -12.62 -16.73 20.49
C GLN A 36 -11.23 -16.15 20.26
N THR A 37 -11.17 -14.94 19.73
CA THR A 37 -9.90 -14.21 19.54
C THR A 37 -9.65 -13.28 20.70
N GLY A 38 -8.40 -13.25 21.18
CA GLY A 38 -7.93 -12.26 22.14
C GLY A 38 -7.79 -10.86 21.52
N ALA A 39 -7.22 -9.93 22.30
CA ALA A 39 -6.90 -8.60 21.80
C ALA A 39 -5.82 -8.67 20.70
N PHE A 40 -6.00 -7.86 19.66
CA PHE A 40 -5.00 -7.68 18.62
C PHE A 40 -3.90 -6.72 19.08
N SER A 41 -2.68 -7.09 18.77
CA SER A 41 -1.48 -6.26 18.97
C SER A 41 -0.68 -6.21 17.67
N GLU A 42 -0.03 -5.08 17.41
CA GLU A 42 0.89 -4.96 16.28
C GLU A 42 2.11 -5.85 16.52
N ILE A 43 2.37 -6.76 15.57
CA ILE A 43 3.52 -7.65 15.60
C ILE A 43 4.53 -7.33 14.50
N HIS A 44 4.11 -6.57 13.48
CA HIS A 44 4.99 -6.07 12.44
C HIS A 44 4.48 -4.75 11.84
N ARG A 45 5.43 -3.89 11.48
CA ARG A 45 5.23 -2.69 10.70
C ARG A 45 6.26 -2.64 9.59
N GLY A 46 5.77 -2.54 8.36
CA GLY A 46 6.59 -2.38 7.17
C GLY A 46 7.26 -1.00 7.12
N THR A 47 8.32 -0.91 6.33
CA THR A 47 8.92 0.36 5.95
C THR A 47 7.89 1.23 5.23
N PRO A 48 7.83 2.54 5.51
CA PRO A 48 6.98 3.46 4.75
C PRO A 48 7.29 3.49 3.25
N GLY A 49 6.25 3.49 2.43
CA GLY A 49 6.30 3.80 1.01
C GLY A 49 5.42 5.00 0.64
N ASP A 50 5.69 5.60 -0.53
CA ASP A 50 4.88 6.68 -1.08
C ASP A 50 3.89 6.11 -2.12
N PRO A 51 2.58 6.11 -1.85
CA PRO A 51 1.59 5.50 -2.73
C PRO A 51 1.46 6.20 -4.09
N ARG A 52 1.97 7.43 -4.22
CA ARG A 52 1.96 8.15 -5.50
C ARG A 52 2.77 7.45 -6.57
N GLY A 53 3.77 6.67 -6.15
CA GLY A 53 4.57 5.82 -7.02
C GLY A 53 3.82 4.62 -7.61
N SER A 54 2.54 4.38 -7.29
CA SER A 54 1.71 3.35 -7.92
C SER A 54 0.55 3.92 -8.72
N SER A 55 -0.07 3.07 -9.54
CA SER A 55 -1.18 3.48 -10.38
C SER A 55 -2.06 2.33 -10.84
N GLN A 56 -3.37 2.59 -10.91
CA GLN A 56 -4.32 1.75 -11.64
C GLN A 56 -4.02 1.80 -13.14
N ASN A 57 -4.52 0.82 -13.88
CA ASN A 57 -4.32 0.71 -15.34
C ASN A 57 -4.78 1.95 -16.13
N ASN A 58 -5.81 2.65 -15.66
CA ASN A 58 -6.32 3.87 -16.29
C ASN A 58 -5.64 5.16 -15.78
N LEU A 59 -4.67 5.04 -14.87
CA LEU A 59 -3.85 6.11 -14.31
C LEU A 59 -4.54 7.11 -13.37
N VAL A 60 -5.86 7.03 -13.23
CA VAL A 60 -6.67 8.03 -12.50
C VAL A 60 -6.44 8.00 -10.99
N ALA A 61 -6.07 6.85 -10.45
CA ALA A 61 -5.85 6.69 -9.01
C ALA A 61 -4.64 5.79 -8.74
N GLU A 62 -4.12 5.91 -7.53
CA GLU A 62 -3.11 5.02 -6.96
C GLU A 62 -3.66 3.59 -6.88
N PHE A 63 -2.80 2.60 -7.05
CA PHE A 63 -3.16 1.20 -6.91
C PHE A 63 -2.65 0.67 -5.59
N LEU A 64 -3.56 0.45 -4.64
CA LEU A 64 -3.28 0.01 -3.28
C LEU A 64 -4.42 -0.90 -2.80
N GLY A 65 -4.08 -1.91 -2.00
CA GLY A 65 -5.08 -2.73 -1.27
C GLY A 65 -5.41 -4.09 -1.90
N ASP A 66 -5.05 -4.32 -3.17
CA ASP A 66 -4.99 -5.69 -3.70
C ASP A 66 -3.78 -6.43 -3.10
N TYR A 67 -3.87 -7.75 -3.01
CA TYR A 67 -2.80 -8.61 -2.49
C TYR A 67 -2.46 -8.40 -1.00
N VAL A 68 -3.48 -8.08 -0.19
CA VAL A 68 -3.37 -7.95 1.27
C VAL A 68 -3.98 -9.19 1.92
N TYR A 69 -3.12 -10.15 2.29
CA TYR A 69 -3.56 -11.47 2.75
C TYR A 69 -2.75 -11.99 3.93
N ALA A 70 -3.44 -12.67 4.85
CA ALA A 70 -2.80 -13.42 5.93
C ALA A 70 -3.20 -14.91 5.84
N ALA A 71 -2.24 -15.78 6.12
CA ALA A 71 -2.42 -17.21 6.27
C ALA A 71 -1.82 -17.66 7.62
N ALA A 72 -2.41 -18.70 8.21
CA ALA A 72 -2.02 -19.13 9.55
C ALA A 72 -2.11 -20.65 9.71
N THR A 73 -1.17 -21.20 10.49
CA THR A 73 -1.29 -22.50 11.15
C THR A 73 -1.42 -22.29 12.66
N ARG A 74 -1.40 -23.38 13.45
CA ARG A 74 -1.39 -23.29 14.91
C ARG A 74 -0.15 -22.59 15.47
N THR A 75 0.98 -22.64 14.75
CA THR A 75 2.29 -22.20 15.25
C THR A 75 3.01 -21.24 14.30
N TYR A 76 2.38 -20.84 13.19
CA TYR A 76 2.99 -20.00 12.17
C TYR A 76 1.99 -19.05 11.55
N GLY A 77 2.41 -17.82 11.28
CA GLY A 77 1.68 -16.82 10.50
C GLY A 77 2.53 -16.34 9.33
N ALA A 78 1.89 -16.13 8.18
CA ALA A 78 2.44 -15.39 7.07
C ALA A 78 1.45 -14.31 6.66
N ALA A 79 1.95 -13.12 6.35
CA ALA A 79 1.18 -12.01 5.84
C ALA A 79 1.90 -11.41 4.64
N VAL A 80 1.12 -10.97 3.65
CA VAL A 80 1.61 -10.21 2.49
C VAL A 80 0.76 -8.95 2.31
N TRP A 81 1.39 -7.91 1.76
CA TRP A 81 0.71 -6.66 1.42
C TRP A 81 1.39 -6.01 0.21
N ASN A 82 0.62 -5.20 -0.52
CA ASN A 82 1.18 -4.33 -1.54
C ASN A 82 1.87 -3.12 -0.91
N ASP A 83 3.05 -2.76 -1.41
CA ASP A 83 3.91 -1.73 -0.84
C ASP A 83 4.66 -0.99 -1.94
N THR A 84 4.86 0.32 -1.75
CA THR A 84 5.50 1.20 -2.73
C THR A 84 6.81 1.80 -2.21
N ARG A 85 7.44 1.20 -1.18
CA ARG A 85 8.72 1.70 -0.64
C ARG A 85 9.87 1.74 -1.65
N ASN A 86 9.77 0.96 -2.72
CA ASN A 86 10.74 0.92 -3.82
C ASN A 86 10.26 1.69 -5.06
N ALA A 87 9.05 2.24 -5.03
CA ALA A 87 8.51 2.99 -6.15
C ALA A 87 9.01 4.43 -6.13
N ALA A 88 9.24 4.98 -7.32
CA ALA A 88 9.47 6.40 -7.46
C ALA A 88 8.19 7.09 -7.92
N ASP A 89 7.97 8.27 -7.35
CA ASP A 89 6.90 9.18 -7.75
C ASP A 89 7.09 9.67 -9.20
N CYS A 90 5.98 9.95 -9.88
CA CYS A 90 5.97 10.50 -11.23
C CYS A 90 5.19 11.82 -11.27
N PRO A 91 5.87 12.98 -11.30
CA PRO A 91 5.20 14.29 -11.29
C PRO A 91 4.20 14.51 -12.44
N ALA A 92 4.41 13.88 -13.60
CA ALA A 92 3.47 13.95 -14.72
C ALA A 92 2.13 13.25 -14.40
N ILE A 93 2.19 12.14 -13.65
CA ILE A 93 1.00 11.44 -13.15
C ILE A 93 0.30 12.26 -12.07
N ASP A 94 1.04 12.91 -11.17
CA ASP A 94 0.46 13.79 -10.16
C ASP A 94 -0.30 14.95 -10.82
N ALA A 95 0.30 15.62 -11.81
CA ALA A 95 -0.35 16.69 -12.56
C ALA A 95 -1.61 16.20 -13.30
N TYR A 96 -1.52 15.04 -13.95
CA TYR A 96 -2.67 14.41 -14.61
C TYR A 96 -3.82 14.14 -13.64
N ARG A 97 -3.55 13.52 -12.50
CA ARG A 97 -4.56 13.22 -11.47
C ARG A 97 -5.13 14.49 -10.83
N GLN A 98 -4.31 15.52 -10.62
CA GLN A 98 -4.77 16.79 -10.05
C GLN A 98 -5.75 17.48 -10.99
N ALA A 99 -5.47 17.49 -12.30
CA ALA A 99 -6.37 18.07 -13.30
C ALA A 99 -7.74 17.35 -13.29
N LEU A 100 -7.74 16.01 -13.21
CA LEU A 100 -8.98 15.24 -13.10
C LEU A 100 -9.76 15.57 -11.82
N GLU A 101 -9.10 15.67 -10.67
CA GLU A 101 -9.74 16.02 -9.40
C GLU A 101 -10.31 17.45 -9.42
N ASN A 102 -9.66 18.36 -10.15
CA ASN A 102 -10.16 19.71 -10.39
C ASN A 102 -11.35 19.75 -11.38
N GLY A 103 -11.74 18.61 -11.98
CA GLY A 103 -12.80 18.51 -12.97
C GLY A 103 -12.39 18.93 -14.38
N GLU A 104 -11.10 18.95 -14.66
CA GLU A 104 -10.55 19.35 -15.97
C GLU A 104 -10.38 18.13 -16.89
N ALA A 105 -10.42 18.38 -18.20
CA ALA A 105 -10.01 17.37 -19.17
C ALA A 105 -8.48 17.27 -19.20
N ALA A 106 -7.95 16.06 -19.01
CA ALA A 106 -6.51 15.81 -19.01
C ALA A 106 -6.17 14.61 -19.91
N THR A 107 -5.02 14.68 -20.59
CA THR A 107 -4.46 13.55 -21.33
C THR A 107 -3.50 12.79 -20.43
N ALA A 108 -3.65 11.46 -20.40
CA ALA A 108 -2.76 10.59 -19.65
C ALA A 108 -1.30 10.75 -20.16
N PRO A 109 -0.30 10.85 -19.26
CA PRO A 109 1.09 10.97 -19.66
C PRO A 109 1.60 9.67 -20.28
N ALA A 110 2.61 9.81 -21.14
CA ALA A 110 3.31 8.69 -21.73
C ALA A 110 4.28 8.10 -20.69
N VAL A 111 3.76 7.20 -19.84
CA VAL A 111 4.45 6.71 -18.62
C VAL A 111 5.88 6.22 -18.91
N GLN A 112 6.09 5.49 -20.00
CA GLN A 112 7.41 4.96 -20.36
C GLN A 112 8.44 6.07 -20.62
N GLN A 113 8.00 7.24 -21.10
CA GLN A 113 8.85 8.36 -21.49
C GLN A 113 9.00 9.39 -20.35
N GLU A 114 7.98 9.54 -19.52
CA GLU A 114 7.87 10.66 -18.58
C GLU A 114 8.09 10.27 -17.11
N CYS A 115 7.98 8.98 -16.76
CA CYS A 115 8.12 8.53 -15.38
C CYS A 115 9.47 7.86 -15.11
N PRO A 116 9.95 7.87 -13.85
CA PRO A 116 11.11 7.09 -13.47
C PRO A 116 10.91 5.59 -13.75
N PRO A 117 12.00 4.82 -13.98
CA PRO A 117 11.91 3.40 -14.30
C PRO A 117 11.31 2.54 -13.18
N THR A 118 11.21 3.07 -11.96
CA THR A 118 10.62 2.41 -10.79
C THR A 118 9.22 2.91 -10.46
N PHE A 119 8.62 3.79 -11.27
CA PHE A 119 7.20 4.10 -11.16
C PHE A 119 6.38 2.85 -11.48
N GLY A 120 5.37 2.57 -10.66
CA GLY A 120 4.56 1.35 -10.75
C GLY A 120 5.16 0.15 -10.01
N ASN A 121 6.27 0.28 -9.28
CA ASN A 121 6.81 -0.77 -8.41
C ASN A 121 5.96 -0.95 -7.14
N SER A 122 4.73 -1.44 -7.34
CA SER A 122 3.81 -1.93 -6.32
C SER A 122 4.18 -3.37 -5.98
N ASP A 123 5.27 -3.53 -5.24
CA ASP A 123 5.81 -4.83 -4.84
C ASP A 123 4.94 -5.52 -3.79
N ILE A 124 5.05 -6.85 -3.69
CA ILE A 124 4.47 -7.62 -2.59
C ILE A 124 5.54 -7.88 -1.54
N PHE A 125 5.35 -7.27 -0.37
CA PHE A 125 6.19 -7.54 0.80
C PHE A 125 5.52 -8.54 1.72
N ALA A 126 6.34 -9.21 2.52
CA ALA A 126 5.89 -10.26 3.41
C ALA A 126 6.47 -10.12 4.81
N PHE A 127 5.73 -10.67 5.77
CA PHE A 127 6.19 -10.92 7.12
C PHE A 127 5.78 -12.33 7.52
N THR A 128 6.64 -13.02 8.25
CA THR A 128 6.34 -14.31 8.83
C THR A 128 6.71 -14.31 10.30
N THR A 129 6.05 -15.16 11.09
CA THR A 129 6.34 -15.28 12.52
C THR A 129 7.51 -16.24 12.81
N ALA A 130 8.12 -16.80 11.76
CA ALA A 130 9.35 -17.58 11.90
C ALA A 130 10.57 -16.66 11.84
N PRO A 131 11.70 -17.05 12.47
CA PRO A 131 12.98 -16.35 12.34
C PRO A 131 13.48 -16.26 10.90
#